data_AF-A0A3R7QXV3-F1
#
_entry.id   AF-A0A3R7QXV3-F1
#
_cell.length_a   1.000
_cell.length_b   1.000
_cell.length_c   1.000
_cell.angle_alpha   90.00
_cell.angle_beta   90.00
_cell.angle_gamma   90.00
#
_symmetry.space_group_name_H-M   'P 1'
#
loop_
_entity.id
_entity.type
_entity.pdbx_description
1 polymer ?
#
loop_
_entity_poly.entity_id
_entity_poly.type
_entity_poly.pdbx_seq_one_letter_code
_entity_poly.pdbx_strand_id
1 'polypeptide(L)'
;MFIGECRTFPHPSLPHQTSPPGPLNPRTRLSHNHESQPQLPSERTWPRLCSRQWGTPTVSVAGVFGMLAGVLASMIESGRPPPPTHAVNRGIGIEGIGCILAGVWGTGNGTTSYSENIGAIGVTKVGSRRVVQYGAVIMIVVGMLGKFCALFVTIPEPVVGGVFCVMFAMISAVGLSSLQFVDLNSSRNLFVLGFSLFFGLALPKWIESNPGVIKTGDAIADQLLTVLLQTSMFVGGFLGFLLDNTVPVHLFIYPFIHPSIYQSIYLSTIHPSTP
;
A
#
# COMPACT_ATOMS: atom_id res chain seq x y z
N MET A 1 -3.61 4.93 9.70
CA MET A 1 -2.46 4.09 10.11
C MET A 1 -2.31 3.04 9.03
N PHE A 2 -1.65 3.28 7.89
CA PHE A 2 -1.31 2.11 7.05
C PHE A 2 -0.51 1.18 7.97
N ILE A 3 -1.10 0.03 8.34
CA ILE A 3 -0.34 -1.09 8.86
C ILE A 3 0.37 -1.61 7.60
N GLY A 4 1.33 -0.83 7.12
CA GLY A 4 2.31 -1.30 6.16
C GLY A 4 3.07 -2.35 6.90
N GLU A 5 2.80 -3.61 6.55
CA GLU A 5 3.78 -4.69 6.44
C GLU A 5 5.02 -4.62 7.37
N CYS A 6 4.86 -4.34 8.67
CA CYS A 6 5.87 -4.68 9.68
C CYS A 6 5.68 -6.15 10.09
N ARG A 7 5.57 -7.03 9.10
CA ARG A 7 6.09 -8.40 9.19
C ARG A 7 7.42 -8.44 8.45
N THR A 8 8.38 -7.61 8.84
CA THR A 8 9.74 -8.15 8.93
C THR A 8 9.70 -9.14 10.08
N PHE A 9 9.37 -10.40 9.76
CA PHE A 9 9.97 -11.50 10.50
C PHE A 9 11.46 -11.15 10.66
N PRO A 10 12.07 -11.27 11.86
CA PRO A 10 13.51 -11.29 11.91
C PRO A 10 13.92 -12.41 10.96
N HIS A 11 14.54 -12.05 9.84
CA HIS A 11 15.33 -13.01 9.09
C HIS A 11 16.20 -13.70 10.14
N PRO A 12 16.13 -15.04 10.30
CA PRO A 12 17.16 -15.73 11.03
C PRO A 12 18.44 -15.27 10.38
N SER A 13 19.29 -14.59 11.14
CA SER A 13 20.64 -14.25 10.72
C SER A 13 21.20 -15.55 10.17
N LEU A 14 21.49 -15.59 8.86
CA LEU A 14 22.11 -16.75 8.24
C LEU A 14 23.30 -17.13 9.13
N PRO A 15 23.30 -18.29 9.82
CA PRO A 15 24.50 -18.73 10.48
C PRO A 15 25.53 -18.96 9.37
N HIS A 16 26.69 -18.33 9.52
CA HIS A 16 27.86 -18.55 8.68
C HIS A 16 27.94 -20.04 8.30
N GLN A 17 27.85 -20.33 6.99
CA GLN A 17 28.15 -21.64 6.46
C GLN A 17 29.60 -21.99 6.81
N THR A 18 29.78 -22.76 7.88
CA THR A 18 31.01 -23.49 8.12
C THR A 18 30.65 -24.96 8.31
N SER A 19 30.91 -25.73 7.24
CA SER A 19 31.06 -27.20 7.20
C SER A 19 29.83 -28.10 7.43
N PRO A 20 29.78 -29.29 6.78
CA PRO A 20 28.62 -30.19 6.83
C PRO A 20 28.49 -30.88 8.21
N PRO A 21 27.26 -31.21 8.66
CA PRO A 21 27.02 -31.71 10.01
C PRO A 21 27.37 -33.20 10.15
N GLY A 22 28.26 -33.51 11.11
CA GLY A 22 28.35 -34.85 11.70
C GLY A 22 27.12 -35.16 12.58
N PRO A 23 26.89 -36.41 12.98
CA PRO A 23 25.67 -36.82 13.66
C PRO A 23 25.52 -36.13 15.03
N LEU A 24 24.52 -35.26 15.18
CA LEU A 24 24.24 -34.54 16.43
C LEU A 24 23.56 -35.44 17.48
N ASN A 25 24.09 -35.35 18.70
CA ASN A 25 23.64 -36.04 19.91
C ASN A 25 22.18 -35.65 20.28
N PRO A 26 21.32 -36.60 20.69
CA PRO A 26 19.91 -36.34 21.05
C PRO A 26 19.69 -35.29 22.15
N ARG A 27 20.67 -34.99 23.02
CA ARG A 27 20.55 -33.92 24.03
C ARG A 27 20.50 -32.51 23.42
N THR A 28 21.17 -32.26 22.30
CA THR A 28 21.20 -30.94 21.66
C THR A 28 19.89 -30.62 20.93
N ARG A 29 19.16 -31.66 20.51
CA ARG A 29 17.85 -31.53 19.84
C ARG A 29 16.75 -31.05 20.80
N LEU A 30 16.87 -31.36 22.09
CA LEU A 30 15.92 -30.90 23.12
C LEU A 30 16.18 -29.44 23.53
N SER A 31 17.44 -28.98 23.52
CA SER A 31 17.76 -27.59 23.85
C SER A 31 17.26 -26.62 22.77
N HIS A 32 17.33 -27.01 21.49
CA HIS A 32 16.80 -26.20 20.39
C HIS A 32 15.27 -26.08 20.38
N ASN A 33 14.55 -27.04 20.97
CA ASN A 33 13.09 -27.00 21.08
C ASN A 33 12.58 -26.19 22.28
N HIS A 34 13.45 -25.85 23.23
CA HIS A 34 13.08 -25.01 24.39
C HIS A 34 13.17 -23.51 24.08
N GLU A 35 13.92 -23.08 23.07
CA GLU A 35 13.99 -21.67 22.65
C GLU A 35 12.80 -21.23 21.78
N SER A 36 11.93 -22.15 21.35
CA SER A 36 10.73 -21.87 20.55
C SER A 36 9.43 -21.91 21.37
N GLN A 37 9.47 -21.71 22.69
CA GLN A 37 8.25 -21.43 23.45
C GLN A 37 8.00 -19.92 23.48
N PRO A 38 6.82 -19.43 23.03
CA PRO A 38 6.41 -18.06 23.30
C PRO A 38 6.36 -17.88 24.81
N GLN A 39 7.26 -17.08 25.37
CA GLN A 39 7.28 -16.79 26.81
C GLN A 39 5.91 -16.24 27.21
N LEU A 40 5.19 -16.93 28.10
CA LEU A 40 3.91 -16.47 28.62
C LEU A 40 4.07 -15.07 29.26
N PRO A 41 3.14 -14.13 29.02
CA PRO A 41 3.29 -12.72 29.36
C PRO A 41 3.02 -12.38 30.85
N SER A 42 3.30 -13.27 31.81
CA SER A 42 2.89 -13.06 33.21
C SER A 42 3.83 -12.17 34.06
N GLU A 43 4.92 -11.62 33.51
CA GLU A 43 6.01 -11.01 34.31
C GLU A 43 6.45 -9.61 33.82
N ARG A 44 5.57 -8.78 33.23
CA ARG A 44 5.99 -7.44 32.77
C ARG A 44 4.93 -6.36 33.02
N THR A 45 5.10 -5.64 34.13
CA THR A 45 4.07 -4.76 34.74
C THR A 45 4.25 -3.27 34.48
N TRP A 46 5.21 -2.84 33.65
CA TRP A 46 5.51 -1.42 33.48
C TRP A 46 5.12 -0.88 32.08
N PRO A 47 4.54 0.33 31.97
CA PRO A 47 4.34 0.97 30.67
C PRO A 47 5.71 1.24 30.05
N ARG A 48 6.05 0.50 28.99
CA ARG A 48 7.17 0.89 28.14
C ARG A 48 6.63 1.95 27.20
N LEU A 49 7.27 3.11 27.22
CA LEU A 49 7.24 3.98 26.06
C LEU A 49 7.80 3.13 24.90
N CYS A 50 6.97 2.75 23.93
CA CYS A 50 7.40 2.00 22.74
C CYS A 50 8.31 2.86 21.82
N SER A 51 9.10 3.77 22.38
CA SER A 51 10.13 4.45 21.61
C SER A 51 11.28 3.47 21.39
N ARG A 52 11.69 3.32 20.11
CA ARG A 52 12.94 2.64 19.72
C ARG A 52 13.00 1.11 19.81
N GLN A 53 11.85 0.41 19.81
CA GLN A 53 11.84 -1.07 19.75
C GLN A 53 12.34 -1.65 18.41
N TRP A 54 12.31 -0.88 17.31
CA TRP A 54 12.65 -1.34 15.96
C TRP A 54 14.01 -0.84 15.44
N GLY A 55 14.87 -0.33 16.33
CA GLY A 55 16.21 0.15 15.99
C GLY A 55 16.29 1.65 15.69
N THR A 56 17.48 2.10 15.28
CA THR A 56 17.72 3.48 14.85
C THR A 56 17.27 3.67 13.39
N PRO A 57 16.65 4.80 13.02
CA PRO A 57 16.21 5.02 11.65
C PRO A 57 17.40 5.00 10.69
N THR A 58 17.39 4.04 9.75
CA THR A 58 18.37 3.96 8.66
C THR A 58 17.75 4.53 7.39
N VAL A 59 18.43 5.48 6.74
CA VAL A 59 17.96 6.08 5.50
C VAL A 59 18.62 5.39 4.33
N SER A 60 17.83 4.67 3.53
CA SER A 60 18.24 4.17 2.21
C SER A 60 17.53 4.96 1.13
N VAL A 61 18.25 5.34 0.08
CA VAL A 61 17.70 6.10 -1.06
C VAL A 61 16.51 5.34 -1.65
N ALA A 62 16.62 4.01 -1.82
CA ALA A 62 15.54 3.19 -2.35
C ALA A 62 14.30 3.17 -1.43
N GLY A 63 14.52 3.10 -0.11
CA GLY A 63 13.45 3.20 0.87
C GLY A 63 12.73 4.55 0.83
N VAL A 64 13.46 5.66 0.64
CA VAL A 64 12.87 6.99 0.53
C VAL A 64 11.97 7.08 -0.70
N PHE A 65 12.42 6.63 -1.87
CA PHE A 65 11.61 6.66 -3.10
C PHE A 65 10.40 5.71 -3.02
N GLY A 66 10.54 4.53 -2.42
CA GLY A 66 9.41 3.63 -2.17
C GLY A 66 8.36 4.26 -1.24
N MET A 67 8.80 4.91 -0.17
CA MET A 67 7.90 5.61 0.76
C MET A 67 7.24 6.84 0.11
N LEU A 68 7.97 7.59 -0.72
CA LEU A 68 7.42 8.71 -1.49
C LEU A 68 6.32 8.23 -2.44
N ALA A 69 6.50 7.10 -3.11
CA ALA A 69 5.48 6.53 -3.97
C ALA A 69 4.19 6.18 -3.20
N GLY A 70 4.31 5.59 -2.01
CA GLY A 70 3.17 5.32 -1.13
C GLY A 70 2.46 6.59 -0.65
N VAL A 71 3.21 7.63 -0.30
CA VAL A 71 2.66 8.93 0.11
C VAL A 71 1.92 9.61 -1.05
N LEU A 72 2.46 9.56 -2.27
CA LEU A 72 1.78 10.08 -3.46
C LEU A 72 0.47 9.35 -3.74
N ALA A 73 0.45 8.02 -3.57
CA ALA A 73 -0.78 7.24 -3.70
C ALA A 73 -1.84 7.66 -2.65
N SER A 74 -1.43 7.87 -1.39
CA SER A 74 -2.31 8.37 -0.30
C SER A 74 -2.92 9.75 -0.63
N MET A 75 -2.13 10.65 -1.21
CA MET A 75 -2.60 11.99 -1.62
C MET A 75 -3.69 11.89 -2.69
N ILE A 76 -3.56 10.97 -3.64
CA ILE A 76 -4.56 10.75 -4.70
C ILE A 76 -5.84 10.15 -4.11
N GLU A 77 -5.73 9.18 -3.19
CA GLU A 77 -6.90 8.57 -2.52
C GLU A 77 -7.72 9.60 -1.73
N SER A 78 -7.05 10.58 -1.14
CA SER A 78 -7.65 11.60 -0.26
C SER A 78 -8.50 12.66 -0.99
N GLY A 79 -8.47 12.74 -2.33
CA GLY A 79 -9.10 13.77 -3.17
C GLY A 79 -10.63 13.68 -3.39
N ARG A 80 -11.36 13.05 -2.47
CA ARG A 80 -12.82 12.76 -2.58
C ARG A 80 -13.71 14.02 -2.45
N PRO A 81 -15.02 13.97 -2.86
CA PRO A 81 -15.84 15.14 -3.21
C PRO A 81 -15.67 16.30 -2.23
N PRO A 82 -15.43 17.51 -2.76
CA PRO A 82 -14.38 18.37 -2.24
C PRO A 82 -14.78 18.95 -0.90
N PRO A 83 -14.15 18.51 0.22
CA PRO A 83 -14.03 19.41 1.35
C PRO A 83 -13.26 20.65 0.87
N PRO A 84 -13.48 21.81 1.49
CA PRO A 84 -12.85 23.04 1.04
C PRO A 84 -11.32 22.87 1.03
N THR A 85 -10.64 23.44 0.03
CA THR A 85 -9.21 23.20 -0.26
C THR A 85 -8.29 23.41 0.96
N HIS A 86 -8.64 24.33 1.86
CA HIS A 86 -7.92 24.54 3.11
C HIS A 86 -7.98 23.34 4.06
N ALA A 87 -9.05 22.55 4.05
CA ALA A 87 -9.17 21.34 4.86
C ALA A 87 -8.32 20.19 4.31
N VAL A 88 -8.27 20.04 2.98
CA VAL A 88 -7.39 19.07 2.31
C VAL A 88 -5.93 19.39 2.58
N ASN A 89 -5.51 20.63 2.36
CA ASN A 89 -4.12 21.05 2.58
C ASN A 89 -3.69 20.87 4.04
N ARG A 90 -4.58 21.15 5.01
CA ARG A 90 -4.32 20.92 6.44
C ARG A 90 -4.28 19.43 6.77
N GLY A 91 -5.13 18.62 6.14
CA GLY A 91 -5.16 17.16 6.30
C GLY A 91 -3.87 16.50 5.83
N ILE A 92 -3.46 16.79 4.59
CA ILE A 92 -2.21 16.28 4.02
C ILE A 92 -0.99 16.78 4.82
N GLY A 93 -1.02 18.05 5.27
CA GLY A 93 0.03 18.61 6.11
C GLY A 93 0.19 17.88 7.45
N ILE A 94 -0.91 17.58 8.15
CA ILE A 94 -0.84 16.84 9.42
C ILE A 94 -0.48 15.37 9.21
N GLU A 95 -0.88 14.76 8.09
CA GLU A 95 -0.46 13.41 7.70
C GLU A 95 1.06 13.33 7.53
N GLY A 96 1.66 14.26 6.79
CA GLY A 96 3.12 14.35 6.63
C GLY A 96 3.85 14.55 7.96
N ILE A 97 3.35 15.43 8.84
CA ILE A 97 3.92 15.61 10.19
C ILE A 97 3.82 14.30 10.99
N GLY A 98 2.71 13.58 10.89
CA GLY A 98 2.53 12.28 11.52
C GLY A 98 3.53 11.23 11.02
N CYS A 99 3.84 11.22 9.71
CA CYS A 99 4.85 10.33 9.12
C CYS A 99 6.25 10.63 9.68
N ILE A 100 6.60 11.92 9.83
CA ILE A 100 7.89 12.33 10.42
C ILE A 100 7.96 11.89 11.88
N LEU A 101 6.91 12.12 12.66
CA LEU A 101 6.85 11.70 14.06
C LEU A 101 6.94 10.17 14.20
N ALA A 102 6.26 9.41 13.35
CA ALA A 102 6.35 7.95 13.30
C ALA A 102 7.77 7.46 12.96
N GLY A 103 8.42 8.08 11.98
CA GLY A 103 9.80 7.81 11.62
C GLY A 103 10.79 8.10 12.75
N VAL A 104 10.65 9.26 13.41
CA VAL A 104 11.50 9.66 14.56
C VAL A 104 11.30 8.75 15.76
N TRP A 105 10.06 8.30 16.01
CA TRP A 105 9.75 7.36 17.10
C TRP A 105 10.26 5.93 16.83
N GLY A 106 10.73 5.67 15.62
CA GLY A 106 11.30 4.40 15.19
C GLY A 106 10.26 3.36 14.83
N THR A 107 9.04 3.73 14.45
CA THR A 107 8.06 2.75 13.92
C THR A 107 8.25 2.52 12.43
N GLY A 108 8.84 3.48 11.71
CA GLY A 108 9.15 3.37 10.28
C GLY A 108 7.93 3.28 9.35
N ASN A 109 6.71 3.42 9.88
CA ASN A 109 5.47 3.27 9.12
C ASN A 109 4.92 4.63 8.67
N GLY A 110 4.35 4.65 7.46
CA GLY A 110 3.59 5.80 6.97
C GLY A 110 2.22 5.91 7.66
N THR A 111 1.81 7.11 8.04
CA THR A 111 0.42 7.35 8.46
C THR A 111 -0.42 7.79 7.28
N THR A 112 -1.67 7.37 7.28
CA THR A 112 -2.71 7.81 6.34
C THR A 112 -4.05 7.88 7.05
N SER A 113 -5.00 8.57 6.42
CA SER A 113 -6.41 8.54 6.72
C SER A 113 -7.06 7.22 6.30
N TYR A 114 -7.76 6.56 7.23
CA TYR A 114 -8.45 5.30 6.92
C TYR A 114 -9.85 5.52 6.35
N SER A 115 -10.12 4.91 5.21
CA SER A 115 -11.42 4.92 4.55
C SER A 115 -12.51 4.18 5.37
N GLU A 116 -12.13 3.23 6.22
CA GLU A 116 -13.05 2.53 7.13
C GLU A 116 -13.67 3.45 8.19
N ASN A 117 -12.93 4.48 8.63
CA ASN A 117 -13.43 5.45 9.58
C ASN A 117 -14.59 6.27 8.98
N ILE A 118 -14.54 6.53 7.67
CA ILE A 118 -15.62 7.23 6.94
C ILE A 118 -16.87 6.33 6.90
N GLY A 119 -16.69 5.03 6.65
CA GLY A 119 -17.77 4.03 6.70
C GLY A 119 -18.42 3.95 8.07
N ALA A 120 -17.62 3.92 9.15
CA ALA A 120 -18.11 3.90 10.52
C ALA A 120 -18.93 5.15 10.88
N ILE A 121 -18.52 6.35 10.41
CA ILE A 121 -19.30 7.58 10.58
C ILE A 121 -20.63 7.50 9.81
N GLY A 122 -20.64 6.89 8.63
CA GLY A 122 -21.85 6.68 7.83
C GLY A 122 -22.92 5.86 8.55
N VAL A 123 -22.49 4.83 9.29
CA VAL A 123 -23.37 3.93 10.08
C VAL A 123 -23.76 4.56 11.41
N THR A 124 -22.80 5.05 12.18
CA THR A 124 -23.04 5.60 13.52
C THR A 124 -23.71 6.98 13.50
N LYS A 125 -23.65 7.69 12.36
CA LYS A 125 -24.10 9.07 12.18
C LYS A 125 -23.44 10.07 13.15
N VAL A 126 -22.31 9.71 13.76
CA VAL A 126 -21.57 10.58 14.68
C VAL A 126 -20.28 11.08 14.03
N GLY A 127 -20.33 12.28 13.44
CA GLY A 127 -19.17 12.96 12.83
C GLY A 127 -18.43 13.94 13.77
N SER A 128 -18.52 13.74 15.08
CA SER A 128 -17.99 14.71 16.06
C SER A 128 -16.46 14.58 16.25
N ARG A 129 -15.74 15.70 16.16
CA ARG A 129 -14.27 15.77 16.40
C ARG A 129 -13.88 15.24 17.78
N ARG A 130 -14.74 15.41 18.79
CA ARG A 130 -14.50 14.95 20.16
C ARG A 130 -14.37 13.43 20.22
N VAL A 131 -15.17 12.70 19.45
CA VAL A 131 -15.14 11.23 19.43
C VAL A 131 -13.79 10.74 18.90
N VAL A 132 -13.28 11.38 17.85
CA VAL A 132 -11.96 11.06 17.29
C VAL A 132 -10.84 11.38 18.29
N GLN A 133 -10.92 12.52 18.99
CA GLN A 133 -9.94 12.91 20.00
C GLN A 133 -9.93 11.94 21.19
N TYR A 134 -11.08 11.56 21.72
CA TYR A 134 -11.18 10.55 22.79
C TYR A 134 -10.67 9.20 22.32
N GLY A 135 -11.02 8.79 21.09
CA GLY A 135 -10.49 7.56 20.48
C GLY A 135 -8.95 7.57 20.39
N ALA A 136 -8.35 8.68 19.98
CA ALA A 136 -6.90 8.83 19.91
C ALA A 136 -6.24 8.73 21.31
N VAL A 137 -6.81 9.37 22.33
CA VAL A 137 -6.32 9.27 23.71
C VAL A 137 -6.42 7.83 24.23
N ILE A 138 -7.54 7.16 23.99
CA ILE A 138 -7.73 5.75 24.39
C ILE A 138 -6.70 4.86 23.68
N MET A 139 -6.46 5.06 22.38
CA MET A 139 -5.46 4.30 21.63
C MET A 139 -4.04 4.50 22.16
N ILE A 140 -3.68 5.73 22.55
CA ILE A 140 -2.38 6.01 23.17
C ILE A 140 -2.27 5.29 24.52
N VAL A 141 -3.30 5.39 25.38
CA VAL A 141 -3.31 4.73 26.70
C VAL A 141 -3.21 3.22 26.55
N VAL A 142 -4.02 2.60 25.69
CA VAL A 142 -3.99 1.15 25.45
C VAL A 142 -2.66 0.71 24.85
N GLY A 143 -2.08 1.51 23.94
CA GLY A 143 -0.77 1.24 23.35
C GLY A 143 0.39 1.28 24.35
N MET A 144 0.26 2.06 25.44
CA MET A 144 1.25 2.08 26.54
C MET A 144 1.11 0.87 27.48
N LEU A 145 -0.05 0.20 27.49
CA LEU A 145 -0.31 -0.95 28.34
C LEU A 145 0.18 -2.23 27.65
N GLY A 146 1.44 -2.61 27.89
CA GLY A 146 2.06 -3.80 27.29
C GLY A 146 1.31 -5.11 27.52
N LYS A 147 0.48 -5.20 28.57
CA LYS A 147 -0.41 -6.36 28.82
C LYS A 147 -1.52 -6.49 27.76
N PHE A 148 -2.07 -5.37 27.29
CA PHE A 148 -3.04 -5.38 26.19
C PHE A 148 -2.36 -5.73 24.87
N CYS A 149 -1.15 -5.23 24.62
CA CYS A 149 -0.34 -5.64 23.46
C CYS A 149 -0.06 -7.15 23.45
N ALA A 150 0.22 -7.75 24.61
CA ALA A 150 0.42 -9.19 24.72
C ALA A 150 -0.82 -10.00 24.31
N LEU A 151 -2.02 -9.50 24.62
CA LEU A 151 -3.27 -10.12 24.18
C LEU A 151 -3.40 -10.12 22.65
N PHE A 152 -2.99 -9.05 21.97
CA PHE A 152 -3.01 -9.02 20.50
C PHE A 152 -2.07 -10.06 19.86
N VAL A 153 -0.95 -10.38 20.50
CA VAL A 153 -0.01 -11.42 20.03
C VAL A 153 -0.59 -12.83 20.16
N THR A 154 -1.57 -13.04 21.05
CA THR A 154 -2.24 -14.36 21.19
C THR A 154 -3.27 -14.64 20.10
N ILE A 155 -3.62 -13.65 19.27
CA ILE A 155 -4.59 -13.83 18.18
C ILE A 155 -3.96 -14.72 17.09
N PRO A 156 -4.65 -15.79 16.66
CA PRO A 156 -4.09 -16.73 15.68
C PRO A 156 -3.94 -16.05 14.30
N GLU A 157 -2.87 -16.40 13.59
CA GLU A 157 -2.53 -15.81 12.29
C GLU A 157 -3.65 -15.85 11.23
N PRO A 158 -4.47 -16.93 11.14
CA PRO A 158 -5.59 -16.96 10.19
C PRO A 158 -6.64 -15.87 10.43
N VAL A 159 -6.89 -15.50 11.70
CA VAL A 159 -7.84 -14.42 12.03
C VAL A 159 -7.28 -13.07 11.61
N VAL A 160 -6.00 -12.85 11.87
CA VAL A 160 -5.29 -11.65 11.44
C VAL A 160 -5.31 -11.52 9.92
N GLY A 161 -5.07 -12.62 9.19
CA GLY A 161 -5.19 -12.65 7.73
C GLY A 161 -6.61 -12.35 7.23
N GLY A 162 -7.64 -12.85 7.91
CA GLY A 162 -9.04 -12.56 7.58
C GLY A 162 -9.39 -11.08 7.72
N VAL A 163 -8.93 -10.43 8.80
CA VAL A 163 -9.12 -8.98 8.99
C VAL A 163 -8.41 -8.18 7.90
N PHE A 164 -7.16 -8.54 7.56
CA PHE A 164 -6.43 -7.89 6.46
C PHE A 164 -7.13 -8.07 5.11
N CYS A 165 -7.69 -9.25 4.83
CA CYS A 165 -8.47 -9.49 3.60
C CYS A 165 -9.64 -8.50 3.47
N VAL A 166 -10.39 -8.29 4.55
CA VAL A 166 -11.51 -7.33 4.57
C VAL A 166 -11.01 -5.89 4.37
N MET A 167 -9.91 -5.51 5.02
CA MET A 167 -9.32 -4.17 4.86
C MET A 167 -8.87 -3.92 3.42
N PHE A 168 -8.10 -4.84 2.83
CA PHE A 168 -7.66 -4.72 1.43
C PHE A 168 -8.82 -4.73 0.43
N ALA A 169 -9.87 -5.53 0.69
CA ALA A 169 -11.08 -5.52 -0.12
C ALA A 169 -11.81 -4.16 -0.06
N MET A 170 -11.94 -3.57 1.14
CA MET A 170 -12.56 -2.25 1.31
C MET A 170 -11.73 -1.14 0.65
N ILE A 171 -10.41 -1.13 0.82
CA ILE A 171 -9.51 -0.16 0.15
C ILE A 171 -9.66 -0.28 -1.37
N SER A 172 -9.69 -1.50 -1.90
CA SER A 172 -9.90 -1.77 -3.32
C SER A 172 -11.28 -1.29 -3.81
N ALA A 173 -12.35 -1.55 -3.03
CA ALA A 173 -13.70 -1.09 -3.35
C ALA A 173 -13.80 0.45 -3.35
N VAL A 174 -13.14 1.12 -2.40
CA VAL A 174 -13.03 2.58 -2.34
C VAL A 174 -12.30 3.10 -3.58
N GLY A 175 -11.17 2.49 -3.98
CA GLY A 175 -10.48 2.84 -5.23
C GLY A 175 -11.36 2.69 -6.47
N LEU A 176 -12.05 1.54 -6.61
CA LEU A 176 -12.94 1.27 -7.74
C LEU A 176 -14.16 2.18 -7.78
N SER A 177 -14.71 2.58 -6.63
CA SER A 177 -15.84 3.51 -6.60
C SER A 177 -15.49 4.90 -7.15
N SER A 178 -14.20 5.27 -7.25
CA SER A 178 -13.79 6.50 -7.95
C SER A 178 -14.03 6.43 -9.46
N LEU A 179 -14.18 5.24 -10.04
CA LEU A 179 -14.48 5.06 -11.46
C LEU A 179 -15.88 5.53 -11.84
N GLN A 180 -16.76 5.75 -10.87
CA GLN A 180 -18.08 6.33 -11.10
C GLN A 180 -18.01 7.77 -11.65
N PHE A 181 -16.87 8.45 -11.49
CA PHE A 181 -16.64 9.81 -12.01
C PHE A 181 -15.98 9.82 -13.39
N VAL A 182 -15.69 8.64 -13.97
CA VAL A 182 -15.03 8.48 -15.26
C VAL A 182 -16.00 7.89 -16.28
N ASP A 183 -15.96 8.36 -17.53
CA ASP A 183 -16.75 7.75 -18.60
C ASP A 183 -16.13 6.41 -19.05
N LEU A 184 -16.71 5.32 -18.57
CA LEU A 184 -16.31 3.94 -18.89
C LEU A 184 -16.90 3.44 -20.23
N ASN A 185 -17.71 4.23 -20.93
CA ASN A 185 -18.17 3.87 -22.27
C ASN A 185 -17.07 4.08 -23.33
N SER A 186 -16.08 4.93 -23.02
CA SER A 186 -14.92 5.11 -23.87
C SER A 186 -13.95 3.95 -23.74
N SER A 187 -13.72 3.23 -24.84
CA SER A 187 -12.72 2.17 -24.94
C SER A 187 -11.29 2.64 -24.60
N ARG A 188 -10.97 3.93 -24.80
CA ARG A 188 -9.70 4.55 -24.34
C ARG A 188 -9.56 4.47 -22.83
N ASN A 189 -10.57 4.96 -22.10
CA ASN A 189 -10.53 5.00 -20.63
C ASN A 189 -10.52 3.59 -20.06
N LEU A 190 -11.29 2.68 -20.67
CA LEU A 190 -11.33 1.27 -20.28
C LEU A 190 -9.97 0.58 -20.47
N PHE A 191 -9.28 0.85 -21.57
CA PHE A 191 -7.94 0.31 -21.82
C PHE A 191 -6.89 0.85 -20.85
N VAL A 192 -6.83 2.17 -20.66
CA VAL A 192 -5.89 2.81 -19.72
C VAL A 192 -6.07 2.25 -18.31
N LEU A 193 -7.33 2.12 -17.86
CA LEU A 193 -7.68 1.54 -16.58
C LEU A 193 -7.26 0.07 -16.47
N GLY A 194 -7.71 -0.77 -17.40
CA GLY A 194 -7.49 -2.22 -17.34
C GLY A 194 -6.01 -2.58 -17.43
N PHE A 195 -5.27 -1.91 -18.32
CA PHE A 195 -3.85 -2.17 -18.50
C PHE A 195 -3.02 -1.71 -17.30
N SER A 196 -3.27 -0.50 -16.78
CA SER A 196 -2.56 0.00 -15.59
C SER A 196 -2.81 -0.84 -14.34
N LEU A 197 -4.07 -1.29 -14.12
CA LEU A 197 -4.42 -2.15 -13.00
C LEU A 197 -3.76 -3.53 -13.11
N PHE A 198 -3.83 -4.17 -14.28
CA PHE A 198 -3.24 -5.49 -14.49
C PHE A 198 -1.72 -5.45 -14.36
N PHE A 199 -1.06 -4.49 -15.01
CA PHE A 199 0.39 -4.38 -14.98
C PHE A 199 0.92 -3.97 -13.60
N GLY A 200 0.16 -3.15 -12.85
CA GLY A 200 0.45 -2.80 -11.46
C GLY A 200 0.48 -4.02 -10.52
N LEU A 201 -0.20 -5.11 -10.85
CA LEU A 201 -0.14 -6.38 -10.10
C LEU A 201 0.87 -7.37 -10.68
N ALA A 202 0.95 -7.46 -12.01
CA ALA A 202 1.78 -8.44 -12.70
C ALA A 202 3.28 -8.13 -12.62
N LEU A 203 3.68 -6.86 -12.80
CA LEU A 203 5.09 -6.49 -12.84
C LEU A 203 5.80 -6.70 -11.50
N PRO A 204 5.26 -6.24 -10.34
CA PRO A 204 5.88 -6.52 -9.05
C PRO A 204 6.09 -8.01 -8.79
N LYS A 205 5.09 -8.84 -9.15
CA LYS A 205 5.18 -10.30 -8.95
C LYS A 205 6.24 -10.92 -9.86
N TRP A 206 6.38 -10.42 -11.08
CA TRP A 206 7.43 -10.85 -12.00
C TRP A 206 8.82 -10.48 -11.49
N ILE A 207 9.02 -9.27 -10.95
CA ILE A 207 10.29 -8.83 -10.37
C ILE A 207 10.66 -9.67 -9.14
N GLU A 208 9.69 -9.98 -8.26
CA GLU A 208 9.90 -10.85 -7.10
C GLU A 208 10.35 -12.27 -7.52
N SER A 209 9.77 -12.79 -8.60
CA SER A 209 10.09 -14.13 -9.10
C SER A 209 11.44 -14.20 -9.83
N ASN A 210 12.00 -13.06 -10.23
CA ASN A 210 13.26 -12.98 -10.99
C ASN A 210 14.27 -12.04 -10.31
N PRO A 211 14.81 -12.42 -9.13
CA PRO A 211 15.81 -11.61 -8.44
C PRO A 211 17.10 -11.52 -9.25
N GLY A 212 17.57 -10.29 -9.51
CA GLY A 212 18.86 -10.04 -10.17
C GLY A 212 18.81 -9.87 -11.70
N VAL A 213 17.63 -9.66 -12.30
CA VAL A 213 17.49 -9.28 -13.72
C VAL A 213 17.96 -7.86 -13.99
N ILE A 214 17.79 -6.97 -13.02
CA ILE A 214 18.23 -5.58 -13.11
C ILE A 214 19.70 -5.54 -12.69
N LYS A 215 20.60 -5.42 -13.67
CA LYS A 215 22.04 -5.23 -13.49
C LYS A 215 22.50 -4.08 -14.36
N THR A 216 22.24 -2.86 -13.90
CA THR A 216 22.61 -1.62 -14.61
C THR A 216 24.08 -1.28 -14.40
N GLY A 217 24.74 -1.93 -13.42
CA GLY A 217 26.16 -1.76 -13.10
C GLY A 217 26.42 -0.85 -11.89
N ASP A 218 25.38 -0.19 -11.38
CA ASP A 218 25.41 0.58 -10.14
C ASP A 218 24.44 -0.06 -9.12
N ALA A 219 25.01 -0.45 -7.96
CA ALA A 219 24.26 -1.09 -6.88
C ALA A 219 23.11 -0.20 -6.32
N ILE A 220 23.26 1.13 -6.37
CA ILE A 220 22.24 2.07 -5.88
C ILE A 220 21.09 2.15 -6.90
N ALA A 221 21.41 2.25 -8.19
CA ALA A 221 20.41 2.28 -9.26
C ALA A 221 19.61 0.98 -9.33
N ASP A 222 20.28 -0.17 -9.16
CA ASP A 222 19.64 -1.48 -9.19
C ASP A 222 18.67 -1.64 -7.99
N GLN A 223 19.06 -1.17 -6.80
CA GLN A 223 18.21 -1.17 -5.62
C GLN A 223 17.01 -0.23 -5.78
N LEU A 224 17.23 0.97 -6.34
CA LEU A 224 16.17 1.94 -6.62
C LEU A 224 15.13 1.38 -7.59
N LEU A 225 15.60 0.84 -8.72
CA LEU A 225 14.72 0.32 -9.75
C LEU A 225 13.96 -0.91 -9.25
N THR A 226 14.62 -1.78 -8.49
CA THR A 226 13.98 -2.95 -7.87
C THR A 226 12.86 -2.52 -6.92
N VAL A 227 13.11 -1.57 -6.01
CA VAL A 227 12.10 -1.10 -5.06
C VAL A 227 10.94 -0.37 -5.75
N LEU A 228 11.22 0.48 -6.73
CA LEU A 228 10.18 1.19 -7.48
C LEU A 228 9.31 0.24 -8.30
N LEU A 229 9.91 -0.72 -9.01
CA LEU A 229 9.17 -1.69 -9.82
C LEU A 229 8.45 -2.77 -9.00
N GLN A 230 8.90 -3.04 -7.77
CA GLN A 230 8.17 -3.89 -6.82
C GLN A 230 6.99 -3.16 -6.18
N THR A 231 6.95 -1.83 -6.22
CA THR A 231 5.85 -1.06 -5.62
C THR A 231 4.66 -1.04 -6.58
N SER A 232 3.67 -1.89 -6.34
CA SER A 232 2.46 -2.03 -7.17
C SER A 232 1.70 -0.71 -7.39
N MET A 233 1.58 0.11 -6.35
CA MET A 233 0.95 1.42 -6.41
C MET A 233 1.69 2.39 -7.34
N PHE A 234 3.03 2.36 -7.32
CA PHE A 234 3.86 3.19 -8.20
C PHE A 234 3.68 2.76 -9.65
N VAL A 235 3.85 1.47 -9.93
CA VAL A 235 3.77 0.93 -11.29
C VAL A 235 2.41 1.19 -11.91
N GLY A 236 1.32 0.87 -11.19
CA GLY A 236 -0.03 1.10 -11.68
C GLY A 236 -0.34 2.59 -11.89
N GLY A 237 -0.01 3.44 -10.92
CA GLY A 237 -0.24 4.88 -11.01
C GLY A 237 0.58 5.57 -12.10
N PHE A 238 1.88 5.26 -12.18
CA PHE A 238 2.78 5.80 -13.19
C PHE A 238 2.35 5.39 -14.60
N LEU A 239 2.01 4.12 -14.81
CA LEU A 239 1.57 3.62 -16.10
C LEU A 239 0.21 4.19 -16.50
N GLY A 240 -0.73 4.29 -15.55
CA GLY A 240 -2.02 4.95 -15.77
C GLY A 240 -1.85 6.41 -16.20
N PHE A 241 -1.00 7.17 -15.51
CA PHE A 241 -0.68 8.54 -15.86
C PHE A 241 -0.02 8.64 -17.25
N LEU A 242 0.96 7.78 -17.53
CA LEU A 242 1.67 7.79 -18.80
C LEU A 242 0.74 7.46 -19.98
N LEU A 243 -0.12 6.46 -19.83
CA LEU A 243 -1.07 6.05 -20.86
C LEU A 243 -2.18 7.08 -21.06
N ASP A 244 -2.67 7.72 -20.00
CA ASP A 244 -3.68 8.77 -20.14
C ASP A 244 -3.13 9.96 -20.94
N ASN A 245 -1.87 10.35 -20.72
CA ASN A 245 -1.23 11.43 -21.48
C ASN A 245 -0.79 11.04 -22.90
N THR A 246 -0.44 9.76 -23.12
CA THR A 246 0.15 9.32 -24.40
C THR A 246 -0.89 8.81 -25.38
N VAL A 247 -2.00 8.22 -24.93
CA VAL A 247 -3.00 7.60 -25.82
C VAL A 247 -3.97 8.68 -26.35
N PRO A 248 -3.93 9.01 -27.66
CA PRO A 248 -4.87 9.98 -28.23
C PRO A 248 -6.27 9.37 -28.37
N VAL A 249 -7.29 10.21 -28.18
CA VAL A 249 -8.72 9.85 -28.29
C VAL A 249 -9.06 9.18 -29.63
N HIS A 250 -8.33 9.50 -30.70
CA HIS A 250 -8.59 9.01 -32.05
C HIS A 250 -8.21 7.53 -32.27
N LEU A 251 -7.39 6.92 -31.41
CA LEU A 251 -6.87 5.55 -31.62
C LEU A 251 -7.94 4.46 -31.34
N PHE A 252 -8.95 4.78 -30.53
CA PHE A 252 -9.89 3.81 -29.98
C PHE A 252 -11.31 3.87 -30.55
N ILE A 253 -11.60 4.83 -31.44
CA ILE A 253 -12.86 4.91 -32.21
C ILE A 253 -12.91 3.85 -33.32
N TYR A 254 -11.75 3.37 -33.80
CA TYR A 254 -11.69 2.54 -35.01
C TYR A 254 -12.09 1.06 -34.86
N PRO A 255 -11.89 0.35 -33.73
CA PRO A 255 -12.19 -1.09 -33.69
C PRO A 255 -13.64 -1.45 -33.29
N PHE A 256 -14.48 -0.52 -32.84
CA PHE A 256 -15.84 -0.82 -32.36
C PHE A 256 -16.99 -0.32 -33.24
N ILE A 257 -16.71 0.45 -34.29
CA ILE A 257 -17.71 0.87 -35.26
C ILE A 257 -17.74 -0.15 -36.39
N HIS A 258 -18.85 -0.87 -36.50
CA HIS A 258 -19.14 -1.80 -37.58
C HIS A 258 -18.86 -1.15 -38.96
N PRO A 259 -18.28 -1.87 -39.94
CA PRO A 259 -17.86 -1.33 -41.24
C PRO A 259 -18.98 -0.63 -42.05
N SER A 260 -20.25 -0.82 -41.68
CA SER A 260 -21.40 -0.18 -42.34
C SER A 260 -21.59 1.32 -42.00
N ILE A 261 -21.10 1.82 -40.87
CA ILE A 261 -21.23 3.25 -40.51
C ILE A 261 -20.16 4.10 -41.21
N TYR A 262 -19.02 3.49 -41.57
CA TYR A 262 -17.95 4.17 -42.32
C TYR A 262 -18.44 4.72 -43.66
N GLN A 263 -19.24 3.95 -44.41
CA GLN A 263 -19.77 4.40 -45.69
C GLN A 263 -20.65 5.65 -45.53
N SER A 264 -21.43 5.73 -44.45
CA SER A 264 -22.36 6.85 -44.24
C SER A 264 -21.66 8.14 -43.83
N ILE A 265 -20.61 8.06 -43.00
CA ILE A 265 -19.86 9.25 -42.55
C ILE A 265 -18.89 9.74 -43.64
N TYR A 266 -18.27 8.84 -44.41
CA TYR A 266 -17.42 9.21 -45.54
C TYR A 266 -18.21 9.90 -46.67
N LEU A 267 -19.41 9.42 -47.00
CA LEU A 267 -20.27 10.04 -48.01
C LEU A 267 -20.78 11.42 -47.60
N SER A 268 -21.11 11.63 -46.32
CA SER A 268 -21.56 12.94 -45.82
C SER A 268 -20.44 14.00 -45.73
N THR A 269 -19.17 13.58 -45.72
CA THR A 269 -18.03 14.51 -45.59
C THR A 269 -17.43 14.91 -46.95
N ILE A 270 -17.60 14.08 -48.00
CA ILE A 270 -16.97 14.30 -49.32
C ILE A 270 -17.92 14.93 -50.35
N HIS A 271 -19.24 14.80 -50.18
CA HIS A 271 -20.21 15.50 -51.01
C HIS A 271 -21.12 16.38 -50.16
N PRO A 272 -20.75 17.66 -49.92
CA PRO A 272 -21.76 18.66 -49.60
C PRO A 272 -22.61 18.82 -50.87
N SER A 273 -23.75 18.14 -50.93
CA SER A 273 -24.78 18.47 -51.90
C SER A 273 -25.27 19.87 -51.60
N THR A 274 -24.79 20.82 -52.38
CA THR A 274 -25.42 22.14 -52.54
C THR A 274 -25.67 22.39 -54.01
N PRO A 275 -26.72 23.12 -54.39
CA PRO A 275 -27.87 23.58 -53.60
C PRO A 275 -29.17 22.78 -53.88
#